data_AF-A0A4Q1KG34-F1
#
_entry.id   AF-A0A4Q1KG34-F1
#
_cell.length_a   1.000
_cell.length_b   1.000
_cell.length_c   1.000
_cell.angle_alpha   90.00
_cell.angle_beta   90.00
_cell.angle_gamma   90.00
#
_symmetry.space_group_name_H-M   'P 1'
#
loop_
_entity.id
_entity.type
_entity.pdbx_description
1 polymer ?
#
loop_
_entity_poly.entity_id
_entity_poly.type
_entity_poly.pdbx_seq_one_letter_code
_entity_poly.pdbx_strand_id
1 'polypeptide(L)'
;MDTHVAEQLKERVAFFNMAGDEDYYPYVRNALSRIGDESLDKFYRMISAQPHLRDMFSSQEAMNGARRAQVAHWQHLFTGRPTPEYAVRAQHIGKVHSKIGLEPRWYIGGYANVLADVIVHLVKSSPYGRLPGMERLASTLVALIRAAMLDMEIAVSTYFDAEQEMRNEMLSKFGDVLGRMAQGDLTVSLPQMQGQFGELATNFNSAVRQLHEAMAAVAYSVEHIHSGSDEIRVASDDFAVRTERQSASLEETAAAMSEVTGMIQQGASQTASMNATVTIMQKEIAEGGEVVASAVQAMDQIHQSSSEIAQIIDVIEGIAFQTNLLALNAGVEAARAGDAGQGFAVVASEVRALAQRSSDAAQGIKDLISKSGAQVEKGVSLVGRAGTVLQDIVTRINEMSGTMQELAAAAVTQAETLDHVNAAVGDMDRMTQQNAAMAEQSNAASRTLAVEADSLSDQIKKFRVALSTNRVRDAAKGKTGYRAAA
;
A
#
# COMPACT_ATOMS: atom_id res chain seq x y z
N MET A 1 17.91 64.20 -0.27
CA MET A 1 18.40 64.30 1.13
C MET A 1 18.42 65.75 1.58
N ASP A 2 18.88 66.68 0.74
CA ASP A 2 18.92 68.12 1.05
C ASP A 2 17.56 68.76 1.33
N THR A 3 16.48 68.36 0.66
CA THR A 3 15.14 68.92 0.88
C THR A 3 14.57 68.61 2.26
N HIS A 4 14.80 67.40 2.79
CA HIS A 4 14.31 67.02 4.12
C HIS A 4 15.10 67.71 5.23
N VAL A 5 16.43 67.80 5.07
CA VAL A 5 17.29 68.52 6.03
C VAL A 5 16.98 70.01 6.02
N ALA A 6 16.68 70.59 4.85
CA ALA A 6 16.27 72.00 4.74
C ALA A 6 14.96 72.29 5.49
N GLU A 7 13.94 71.45 5.35
CA GLU A 7 12.67 71.64 6.07
C GLU A 7 12.83 71.47 7.59
N GLN A 8 13.54 70.42 8.03
CA GLN A 8 13.84 70.25 9.46
C GLN A 8 14.63 71.44 10.03
N LEU A 9 15.58 71.97 9.26
CA LEU A 9 16.36 73.13 9.69
C LEU A 9 15.48 74.38 9.79
N LYS A 10 14.60 74.62 8.81
CA LYS A 10 13.67 75.74 8.81
C LYS A 10 12.74 75.71 10.02
N GLU A 11 12.18 74.53 10.32
CA GLU A 11 11.36 74.31 11.51
C GLU A 11 12.16 74.59 12.79
N ARG A 12 13.39 74.07 12.90
CA ARG A 12 14.27 74.32 14.05
C ARG A 12 14.58 75.82 14.20
N VAL A 13 15.03 76.49 13.15
CA VAL A 13 15.38 77.92 13.20
C VAL A 13 14.18 78.76 13.63
N ALA A 14 12.98 78.43 13.15
CA ALA A 14 11.74 79.07 13.57
C ALA A 14 11.41 78.78 15.05
N PHE A 15 11.52 77.52 15.48
CA PHE A 15 11.25 77.10 16.86
C PHE A 15 12.21 77.74 17.88
N PHE A 16 13.49 77.85 17.52
CA PHE A 16 14.51 78.52 18.33
C PHE A 16 14.43 80.06 18.27
N ASN A 17 13.49 80.62 17.48
CA ASN A 17 13.24 82.06 17.35
C ASN A 17 14.50 82.87 16.98
N MET A 18 15.31 82.38 16.04
CA MET A 18 16.62 82.97 15.71
C MET A 18 16.55 84.14 14.71
N ALA A 19 15.36 84.64 14.38
CA ALA A 19 15.21 85.69 13.39
C ALA A 19 15.72 87.03 13.94
N GLY A 20 16.71 87.64 13.26
CA GLY A 20 17.32 88.91 13.66
C GLY A 20 18.60 88.78 14.51
N ASP A 21 18.95 87.56 14.94
CA ASP A 21 20.21 87.32 15.67
C ASP A 21 21.46 87.59 14.80
N GLU A 22 21.29 87.55 13.47
CA GLU A 22 22.35 87.78 12.48
C GLU A 22 23.09 89.11 12.69
N ASP A 23 22.39 90.14 13.18
CA ASP A 23 22.95 91.47 13.44
C ASP A 23 24.05 91.42 14.52
N TYR A 24 24.01 90.42 15.40
CA TYR A 24 24.95 90.27 16.52
C TYR A 24 26.07 89.26 16.22
N TYR A 25 25.95 88.46 15.15
CA TYR A 25 26.93 87.44 14.79
C TYR A 25 28.36 87.97 14.57
N PRO A 26 28.60 89.16 13.96
CA PRO A 26 29.95 89.69 13.81
C PRO A 26 30.69 89.88 15.14
N TYR A 27 29.98 90.26 16.21
CA TYR A 27 30.56 90.45 17.55
C TYR A 27 30.97 89.11 18.16
N VAL A 28 30.07 88.12 18.10
CA VAL A 28 30.34 86.76 18.60
C VAL A 28 31.48 86.11 17.82
N ARG A 29 31.49 86.27 16.50
CA ARG A 29 32.55 85.76 15.62
C ARG A 29 33.92 86.38 15.95
N ASN A 30 33.97 87.68 16.24
CA ASN A 30 35.22 88.36 16.64
C ASN A 30 35.72 87.86 18.00
N ALA A 31 34.82 87.68 18.97
CA ALA A 31 35.18 87.08 20.25
C ALA A 31 35.74 85.66 20.06
N LEU A 32 35.06 84.82 19.27
CA LEU A 32 35.53 83.47 18.94
C LEU A 32 36.87 83.46 18.19
N SER A 33 37.13 84.40 17.29
CA SER A 33 38.44 84.47 16.62
C SER A 33 39.58 84.88 17.56
N ARG A 34 39.27 85.59 18.65
CA ARG A 34 40.27 86.03 19.64
C ARG A 34 40.56 84.98 20.71
N ILE A 35 39.53 84.33 21.24
CA ILE A 35 39.67 83.43 22.41
C ILE A 35 39.23 81.99 22.14
N GLY A 36 38.69 81.68 20.96
CA GLY A 36 38.11 80.37 20.66
C GLY A 36 39.15 79.24 20.66
N ASP A 37 40.35 79.46 20.12
CA ASP A 37 41.40 78.42 20.13
C ASP A 37 41.92 78.15 21.55
N GLU A 38 42.13 79.19 22.37
CA GLU A 38 42.53 79.04 23.78
C GLU A 38 41.45 78.32 24.61
N SER A 39 40.18 78.70 24.42
CA SER A 39 39.05 78.13 25.15
C SER A 39 38.82 76.66 24.79
N LEU A 40 38.92 76.31 23.50
CA LEU A 40 38.83 74.93 23.06
C LEU A 40 40.08 74.12 23.43
N ASP A 41 41.27 74.70 23.41
CA ASP A 41 42.48 74.03 23.92
C ASP A 41 42.34 73.64 25.39
N LYS A 42 41.81 74.54 26.23
CA LYS A 42 41.46 74.24 27.63
C LYS A 42 40.46 73.10 27.72
N PHE A 43 39.41 73.08 26.89
CA PHE A 43 38.44 71.98 26.85
C PHE A 43 39.09 70.64 26.46
N TYR A 44 39.91 70.60 25.40
CA TYR A 44 40.59 69.37 24.98
C TYR A 44 41.67 68.91 25.97
N ARG A 45 42.26 69.83 26.76
CA ARG A 45 43.08 69.47 27.93
C ARG A 45 42.25 68.80 29.03
N MET A 46 41.03 69.26 29.28
CA MET A 46 40.11 68.59 30.22
C MET A 46 39.73 67.19 29.72
N ILE A 47 39.47 67.02 28.41
CA ILE A 47 39.26 65.70 27.79
C ILE A 47 40.51 64.82 28.01
N SER A 48 41.70 65.33 27.70
CA SER A 48 42.97 64.59 27.82
C SER A 48 43.30 64.17 29.25
N ALA A 49 42.83 64.95 30.24
CA ALA A 49 43.02 64.64 31.66
C ALA A 49 42.16 63.46 32.13
N GLN A 50 41.11 63.09 31.38
CA GLN A 50 40.24 61.98 31.72
C GLN A 50 40.57 60.75 30.84
N PRO A 51 41.11 59.65 31.40
CA PRO A 51 41.61 58.52 30.62
C PRO A 51 40.59 57.95 29.61
N HIS A 52 39.34 57.74 30.05
CA HIS A 52 38.30 57.16 29.20
C HIS A 52 37.86 58.08 28.05
N LEU A 53 38.01 59.41 28.17
CA LEU A 53 37.70 60.36 27.09
C LEU A 53 38.89 60.55 26.16
N ARG A 54 40.11 60.53 26.71
CA ARG A 54 41.34 60.60 25.94
C ARG A 54 41.46 59.44 24.94
N ASP A 55 41.12 58.22 25.39
CA ASP A 55 41.26 56.99 24.59
C ASP A 55 40.26 56.92 23.42
N MET A 56 39.29 57.82 23.35
CA MET A 56 38.36 57.96 22.23
C MET A 56 39.00 58.59 20.99
N PHE A 57 40.15 59.23 21.15
CA PHE A 57 40.93 59.82 20.07
C PHE A 57 42.11 58.92 19.73
N SER A 58 42.29 58.63 18.44
CA SER A 58 43.37 57.74 17.97
C SER A 58 44.78 58.30 18.22
N SER A 59 44.91 59.63 18.29
CA SER A 59 46.18 60.30 18.60
C SER A 59 45.94 61.74 19.07
N GLN A 60 46.98 62.34 19.66
CA GLN A 60 46.97 63.78 19.99
C GLN A 60 46.79 64.65 18.75
N GLU A 61 47.30 64.20 17.58
CA GLU A 61 47.12 64.90 16.32
C GLU A 61 45.67 64.87 15.84
N ALA A 62 44.98 63.73 15.99
CA ALA A 62 43.56 63.62 15.71
C ALA A 62 42.73 64.53 16.61
N MET A 63 43.07 64.61 17.90
CA MET A 63 42.43 65.52 18.85
C MET A 63 42.65 67.00 18.47
N ASN A 64 43.87 67.37 18.10
CA ASN A 64 44.19 68.71 17.61
C ASN A 64 43.45 69.04 16.30
N GLY A 65 43.28 68.05 15.41
CA GLY A 65 42.45 68.15 14.21
C GLY A 65 40.98 68.41 14.54
N ALA A 66 40.41 67.67 15.48
CA ALA A 66 39.05 67.85 15.96
C ALA A 66 38.84 69.25 16.57
N ARG A 67 39.81 69.73 17.37
CA ARG A 67 39.80 71.09 17.92
C ARG A 67 39.69 72.14 16.80
N ARG A 68 40.58 72.08 15.80
CA ARG A 68 40.57 73.04 14.68
C ARG A 68 39.27 72.99 13.90
N ALA A 69 38.74 71.80 13.65
CA ALA A 69 37.47 71.62 12.97
C ALA A 69 36.29 72.22 13.77
N GLN A 70 36.32 72.11 15.10
CA GLN A 70 35.29 72.64 15.98
C GLN A 70 35.32 74.16 16.06
N VAL A 71 36.53 74.78 16.15
CA VAL A 71 36.69 76.24 16.03
C VAL A 71 36.10 76.73 14.71
N ALA A 72 36.48 76.08 13.59
CA ALA A 72 36.00 76.45 12.26
C ALA A 72 34.48 76.29 12.12
N HIS A 73 33.92 75.21 12.67
CA HIS A 73 32.48 74.96 12.69
C HIS A 73 31.72 76.07 13.43
N TRP A 74 32.20 76.50 14.59
CA TRP A 74 31.58 77.56 15.38
C TRP A 74 31.73 78.92 14.72
N GLN A 75 32.90 79.25 14.20
CA GLN A 75 33.08 80.49 13.45
C GLN A 75 32.15 80.57 12.24
N HIS A 76 31.93 79.43 11.56
CA HIS A 76 31.01 79.33 10.45
C HIS A 76 29.55 79.53 10.87
N LEU A 77 29.12 79.01 12.03
CA LEU A 77 27.77 79.22 12.57
C LEU A 77 27.40 80.71 12.67
N PHE A 78 28.36 81.57 13.04
CA PHE A 78 28.16 83.01 13.16
C PHE A 78 28.55 83.80 11.90
N THR A 79 28.35 83.22 10.70
CA THR A 79 28.56 83.93 9.42
C THR A 79 27.27 84.45 8.79
N GLY A 80 26.11 83.92 9.18
CA GLY A 80 24.80 84.25 8.64
C GLY A 80 23.76 83.23 9.11
N ARG A 81 22.55 83.26 8.54
CA ARG A 81 21.50 82.28 8.87
C ARG A 81 21.99 80.84 8.71
N PRO A 82 21.64 79.92 9.64
CA PRO A 82 21.95 78.51 9.48
C PRO A 82 21.49 77.98 8.12
N THR A 83 22.40 77.39 7.35
CA THR A 83 22.12 76.84 6.02
C THR A 83 21.93 75.32 6.07
N PRO A 84 21.28 74.70 5.07
CA PRO A 84 21.21 73.24 4.97
C PRO A 84 22.58 72.56 5.05
N GLU A 85 23.62 73.17 4.45
CA GLU A 85 25.00 72.65 4.52
C GLU A 85 25.54 72.67 5.95
N TYR A 86 25.19 73.69 6.76
CA TYR A 86 25.51 73.71 8.18
C TYR A 86 24.82 72.55 8.91
N ALA A 87 23.52 72.32 8.67
CA ALA A 87 22.77 71.25 9.31
C ALA A 87 23.35 69.86 8.98
N VAL A 88 23.74 69.62 7.72
CA VAL A 88 24.42 68.39 7.32
C VAL A 88 25.75 68.21 8.06
N ARG A 89 26.56 69.27 8.19
CA ARG A 89 27.81 69.23 8.97
C ARG A 89 27.56 68.95 10.45
N ALA A 90 26.58 69.61 11.05
CA ALA A 90 26.21 69.40 12.46
C ALA A 90 25.71 67.96 12.72
N GLN A 91 24.88 67.42 11.82
CA GLN A 91 24.45 66.01 11.88
C GLN A 91 25.63 65.05 11.71
N HIS A 92 26.58 65.37 10.83
CA HIS A 92 27.79 64.55 10.66
C HIS A 92 28.62 64.52 11.94
N ILE A 93 28.82 65.67 12.61
CA ILE A 93 29.49 65.74 13.91
C ILE A 93 28.77 64.88 14.96
N GLY A 94 27.43 64.98 15.05
CA GLY A 94 26.64 64.13 15.95
C GLY A 94 26.80 62.63 15.66
N LYS A 95 26.83 62.22 14.38
CA LYS A 95 27.10 60.83 13.99
C LYS A 95 28.51 60.38 14.35
N VAL A 96 29.51 61.26 14.25
CA VAL A 96 30.88 60.97 14.69
C VAL A 96 30.92 60.77 16.21
N HIS A 97 30.28 61.64 16.99
CA HIS A 97 30.19 61.49 18.45
C HIS A 97 29.54 60.15 18.82
N SER A 98 28.42 59.80 18.19
CA SER A 98 27.78 58.49 18.40
C SER A 98 28.71 57.32 18.04
N LYS A 99 29.46 57.41 16.93
CA LYS A 99 30.35 56.33 16.47
C LYS A 99 31.55 56.10 17.40
N ILE A 100 32.10 57.15 17.99
CA ILE A 100 33.22 57.04 18.94
C ILE A 100 32.74 56.77 20.37
N GLY A 101 31.43 56.86 20.64
CA GLY A 101 30.84 56.67 21.98
C GLY A 101 30.89 57.92 22.87
N LEU A 102 30.96 59.13 22.28
CA LEU A 102 31.01 60.38 23.05
C LEU A 102 29.61 60.75 23.52
N GLU A 103 29.35 60.52 24.80
CA GLU A 103 28.06 60.82 25.42
C GLU A 103 27.74 62.33 25.35
N PRO A 104 26.45 62.69 25.20
CA PRO A 104 25.96 64.07 25.24
C PRO A 104 26.54 64.92 26.37
N ARG A 105 26.69 64.33 27.55
CA ARG A 105 27.20 65.00 28.75
C ARG A 105 28.54 65.70 28.57
N TRP A 106 29.46 65.05 27.85
CA TRP A 106 30.84 65.53 27.75
C TRP A 106 30.97 66.70 26.77
N TYR A 107 30.29 66.64 25.62
CA TYR A 107 30.37 67.74 24.67
C TYR A 107 29.42 68.89 25.00
N ILE A 108 28.26 68.66 25.62
CA ILE A 108 27.38 69.75 26.12
C ILE A 108 28.08 70.50 27.26
N GLY A 109 28.68 69.79 28.22
CA GLY A 109 29.48 70.40 29.28
C GLY A 109 30.70 71.16 28.75
N GLY A 110 31.35 70.62 27.71
CA GLY A 110 32.39 71.32 26.96
C GLY A 110 31.91 72.63 26.34
N TYR A 111 30.75 72.60 25.69
CA TYR A 111 30.16 73.77 25.05
C TYR A 111 29.79 74.84 26.06
N ALA A 112 29.25 74.46 27.22
CA ALA A 112 28.98 75.39 28.32
C ALA A 112 30.24 76.13 28.80
N ASN A 113 31.40 75.47 28.80
CA ASN A 113 32.66 76.10 29.20
C ASN A 113 33.17 77.10 28.16
N VAL A 114 33.15 76.75 26.88
CA VAL A 114 33.60 77.67 25.83
C VAL A 114 32.63 78.86 25.71
N LEU A 115 31.32 78.62 25.81
CA LEU A 115 30.32 79.70 25.86
C LEU A 115 30.54 80.65 27.04
N ALA A 116 30.92 80.11 28.20
CA ALA A 116 31.26 80.93 29.36
C ALA A 116 32.46 81.86 29.09
N ASP A 117 33.53 81.34 28.49
CA ASP A 117 34.72 82.13 28.13
C ASP A 117 34.36 83.21 27.08
N VAL A 118 33.51 82.89 26.11
CA VAL A 118 32.97 83.83 25.10
C VAL A 118 32.15 84.95 25.74
N ILE A 119 31.25 84.64 26.66
CA ILE A 119 30.41 85.63 27.37
C ILE A 119 31.30 86.60 28.17
N VAL A 120 32.28 86.08 28.92
CA VAL A 120 33.19 86.92 29.70
C VAL A 120 33.97 87.87 28.79
N HIS A 121 34.47 87.38 27.64
CA HIS A 121 35.18 88.22 26.69
C HIS A 121 34.27 89.31 26.10
N LEU A 122 33.06 88.96 25.65
CA LEU A 122 32.10 89.91 25.08
C LEU A 122 31.78 91.03 26.08
N VAL A 123 31.48 90.70 27.35
CA VAL A 123 31.18 91.70 28.37
C VAL A 123 32.40 92.58 28.68
N LYS A 124 33.60 92.01 28.84
CA LYS A 124 34.82 92.78 29.16
C LYS A 124 35.30 93.65 28.00
N SER A 125 35.08 93.20 26.77
CA SER A 125 35.45 93.92 25.54
C SER A 125 34.47 95.03 25.14
N SER A 126 33.30 95.09 25.78
CA SER A 126 32.32 96.16 25.58
C SER A 126 32.87 97.53 25.98
N PRO A 127 32.42 98.64 25.35
CA PRO A 127 32.78 100.01 25.76
C PRO A 127 32.58 100.28 27.26
N TYR A 128 31.67 99.55 27.90
CA TYR A 128 31.32 99.68 29.31
C TYR A 128 32.01 98.66 30.22
N GLY A 129 32.83 97.74 29.69
CA GLY A 129 33.35 96.58 30.42
C GLY A 129 34.21 96.90 31.65
N ARG A 130 34.71 98.14 31.76
CA ARG A 130 35.47 98.65 32.93
C ARG A 130 34.59 99.35 33.98
N LEU A 131 33.29 99.51 33.72
CA LEU A 131 32.36 100.09 34.70
C LEU A 131 32.13 99.13 35.88
N PRO A 132 31.94 99.66 37.10
CA PRO A 132 31.56 98.85 38.26
C PRO A 132 30.31 97.99 37.96
N GLY A 133 30.37 96.70 38.26
CA GLY A 133 29.26 95.76 38.10
C GLY A 133 29.28 94.89 36.82
N MET A 134 30.10 95.21 35.81
CA MET A 134 30.17 94.40 34.58
C MET A 134 30.78 93.00 34.79
N GLU A 135 31.71 92.86 35.72
CA GLU A 135 32.24 91.54 36.12
C GLU A 135 31.17 90.66 36.78
N ARG A 136 30.30 91.28 37.59
CA ARG A 136 29.14 90.60 38.18
C ARG A 136 28.14 90.20 37.08
N LEU A 137 27.87 91.07 36.11
CA LEU A 137 27.01 90.75 34.97
C LEU A 137 27.54 89.56 34.17
N ALA A 138 28.84 89.56 33.81
CA ALA A 138 29.46 88.45 33.10
C ALA A 138 29.34 87.14 33.91
N SER A 139 29.63 87.18 35.21
CA SER A 139 29.53 86.02 36.08
C SER A 139 28.09 85.50 36.20
N THR A 140 27.09 86.38 36.27
CA THR A 140 25.67 86.01 36.29
C THR A 140 25.24 85.33 34.98
N LEU A 141 25.65 85.86 33.82
CA LEU A 141 25.36 85.26 32.52
C LEU A 141 26.04 83.89 32.36
N VAL A 142 27.30 83.76 32.82
CA VAL A 142 28.01 82.48 32.87
C VAL A 142 27.30 81.47 33.75
N ALA A 143 26.83 81.89 34.94
CA ALA A 143 26.08 81.01 35.83
C ALA A 143 24.77 80.55 35.19
N LEU A 144 24.03 81.45 34.54
CA LEU A 144 22.79 81.15 33.84
C LEU A 144 23.00 80.13 32.71
N ILE A 145 23.97 80.36 31.81
CA ILE A 145 24.19 79.46 30.68
C ILE A 145 24.68 78.09 31.13
N ARG A 146 25.53 78.03 32.16
CA ARG A 146 26.01 76.75 32.71
C ARG A 146 24.88 75.96 33.35
N ALA A 147 24.02 76.61 34.13
CA ALA A 147 22.86 75.95 34.73
C ALA A 147 21.87 75.46 33.67
N ALA A 148 21.56 76.28 32.65
CA ALA A 148 20.68 75.89 31.55
C ALA A 148 21.26 74.74 30.70
N MET A 149 22.56 74.78 30.41
CA MET A 149 23.22 73.70 29.66
C MET A 149 23.30 72.40 30.46
N LEU A 150 23.47 72.47 31.79
CA LEU A 150 23.44 71.30 32.68
C LEU A 150 22.05 70.67 32.73
N ASP A 151 20.99 71.48 32.86
CA ASP A 151 19.61 70.97 32.86
C ASP A 151 19.25 70.30 31.53
N MET A 152 19.60 70.96 30.41
CA MET A 152 19.44 70.38 29.08
C MET A 152 20.24 69.09 28.90
N GLU A 153 21.46 69.03 29.43
CA GLU A 153 22.29 67.84 29.39
C GLU A 153 21.61 66.68 30.12
N ILE A 154 21.19 66.87 31.37
CA ILE A 154 20.53 65.83 32.17
C ILE A 154 19.27 65.34 31.46
N ALA A 155 18.44 66.25 30.94
CA ALA A 155 17.22 65.89 30.23
C ALA A 155 17.51 65.05 28.96
N VAL A 156 18.50 65.47 28.16
CA VAL A 156 18.88 64.77 26.93
C VAL A 156 19.52 63.41 27.26
N SER A 157 20.47 63.36 28.19
CA SER A 157 21.14 62.11 28.61
C SER A 157 20.13 61.12 29.16
N THR A 158 19.21 61.54 30.04
CA THR A 158 18.17 60.67 30.61
C THR A 158 17.24 60.10 29.53
N TYR A 159 16.86 60.90 28.53
CA TYR A 159 16.06 60.43 27.40
C TYR A 159 16.79 59.35 26.60
N PHE A 160 18.07 59.59 26.27
CA PHE A 160 18.89 58.63 25.53
C PHE A 160 19.12 57.33 26.32
N ASP A 161 19.44 57.44 27.61
CA ASP A 161 19.69 56.30 28.49
C ASP A 161 18.42 55.42 28.58
N ALA A 162 17.23 56.02 28.79
CA ALA A 162 15.96 55.30 28.85
C ALA A 162 15.61 54.58 27.52
N GLU A 163 15.81 55.23 26.37
CA GLU A 163 15.62 54.59 25.07
C GLU A 163 16.59 53.43 24.83
N GLN A 164 17.84 53.58 25.26
CA GLN A 164 18.87 52.56 25.10
C GLN A 164 18.62 51.37 26.03
N GLU A 165 18.21 51.59 27.28
CA GLU A 165 17.81 50.55 28.22
C GLU A 165 16.63 49.74 27.67
N MET A 166 15.56 50.41 27.22
CA MET A 166 14.40 49.72 26.62
C MET A 166 14.80 48.89 25.39
N ARG A 167 15.65 49.44 24.52
CA ARG A 167 16.13 48.73 23.32
C ARG A 167 16.96 47.50 23.69
N ASN A 168 17.87 47.62 24.65
CA ASN A 168 18.71 46.53 25.13
C ASN A 168 17.87 45.43 25.82
N GLU A 169 16.88 45.82 26.63
CA GLU A 169 15.97 44.87 27.26
C GLU A 169 15.18 44.06 26.22
N MET A 170 14.65 44.74 25.20
CA MET A 170 13.91 44.06 24.11
C MET A 170 14.84 43.14 23.32
N LEU A 171 16.04 43.58 22.94
CA LEU A 171 17.02 42.74 22.24
C LEU A 171 17.40 41.51 23.07
N SER A 172 17.54 41.64 24.38
CA SER A 172 17.78 40.51 25.29
C SER A 172 16.62 39.52 25.24
N LYS A 173 15.37 39.99 25.36
CA LYS A 173 14.18 39.12 25.30
C LYS A 173 14.08 38.37 23.97
N PHE A 174 14.34 39.05 22.85
CA PHE A 174 14.40 38.41 21.53
C PHE A 174 15.53 37.38 21.46
N GLY A 175 16.71 37.71 21.97
CA GLY A 175 17.85 36.80 22.06
C GLY A 175 17.53 35.53 22.82
N ASP A 176 16.87 35.65 23.97
CA ASP A 176 16.50 34.51 24.82
C ASP A 176 15.51 33.56 24.12
N VAL A 177 14.44 34.09 23.52
CA VAL A 177 13.45 33.23 22.82
C VAL A 177 14.01 32.63 21.53
N LEU A 178 14.86 33.36 20.80
CA LEU A 178 15.53 32.84 19.61
C LEU A 178 16.55 31.75 19.99
N GLY A 179 17.28 31.94 21.09
CA GLY A 179 18.19 30.94 21.63
C GLY A 179 17.47 29.64 22.00
N ARG A 180 16.31 29.74 22.65
CA ARG A 180 15.46 28.57 22.95
C ARG A 180 14.87 27.92 21.71
N MET A 181 14.39 28.70 20.74
CA MET A 181 13.90 28.20 19.45
C MET A 181 15.00 27.46 18.69
N ALA A 182 16.24 27.97 18.67
CA ALA A 182 17.39 27.32 18.05
C ALA A 182 17.77 25.99 18.71
N GLN A 183 17.44 25.83 20.00
CA GLN A 183 17.57 24.56 20.74
C GLN A 183 16.37 23.62 20.51
N GLY A 184 15.43 23.98 19.64
CA GLY A 184 14.27 23.17 19.30
C GLY A 184 13.02 23.45 20.13
N ASP A 185 13.01 24.45 21.03
CA ASP A 185 11.83 24.76 21.81
C ASP A 185 10.81 25.58 21.00
N LEU A 186 9.82 24.90 20.43
CA LEU A 186 8.73 25.52 19.66
C LEU A 186 7.51 25.89 20.53
N THR A 187 7.66 25.83 21.85
CA THR A 187 6.62 26.26 22.80
C THR A 187 6.81 27.70 23.29
N VAL A 188 7.89 28.36 22.85
CA VAL A 188 8.20 29.73 23.21
C VAL A 188 7.26 30.74 22.55
N SER A 189 7.03 31.85 23.22
CA SER A 189 6.34 33.00 22.64
C SER A 189 6.84 34.28 23.28
N LEU A 190 6.74 35.37 22.51
CA LEU A 190 6.95 36.72 22.99
C LEU A 190 5.63 37.34 23.46
N PRO A 191 5.65 38.14 24.54
CA PRO A 191 4.49 38.92 24.93
C PRO A 191 4.14 39.95 23.85
N GLN A 192 2.92 40.49 23.92
CA GLN A 192 2.52 41.62 23.07
C GLN A 192 3.38 42.85 23.40
N MET A 193 3.94 43.47 22.35
CA MET A 193 4.82 44.64 22.47
C MET A 193 4.23 45.82 21.69
N GLN A 194 4.60 47.04 22.09
CA GLN A 194 4.17 48.28 21.43
C GLN A 194 5.28 48.86 20.55
N GLY A 195 4.91 49.79 19.66
CA GLY A 195 5.84 50.47 18.76
C GLY A 195 6.53 49.50 17.79
N GLN A 196 7.78 49.80 17.44
CA GLN A 196 8.56 49.07 16.43
C GLN A 196 8.82 47.58 16.76
N PHE A 197 8.64 47.16 18.02
CA PHE A 197 8.86 45.76 18.44
C PHE A 197 7.60 44.90 18.36
N GLY A 198 6.41 45.49 18.26
CA GLY A 198 5.14 44.77 18.23
C GLY A 198 4.95 43.91 16.98
N GLU A 199 5.27 44.46 15.82
CA GLU A 199 5.23 43.72 14.55
C GLU A 199 6.23 42.57 14.54
N LEU A 200 7.44 42.81 15.05
CA LEU A 200 8.49 41.79 15.15
C LEU A 200 8.08 40.63 16.07
N ALA A 201 7.51 40.94 17.24
CA ALA A 201 7.01 39.91 18.16
C ALA A 201 5.85 39.11 17.55
N THR A 202 4.94 39.77 16.82
CA THR A 202 3.82 39.12 16.12
C THR A 202 4.32 38.16 15.04
N ASN A 203 5.25 38.62 14.19
CA ASN A 203 5.83 37.81 13.11
C ASN A 203 6.60 36.62 13.68
N PHE A 204 7.39 36.81 14.75
CA PHE A 204 8.07 35.73 15.46
C PHE A 204 7.08 34.68 15.98
N ASN A 205 6.05 35.09 16.72
CA ASN A 205 5.05 34.18 17.28
C ASN A 205 4.30 33.40 16.18
N SER A 206 4.01 34.04 15.05
CA SER A 206 3.39 33.39 13.89
C SER A 206 4.30 32.32 13.28
N ALA A 207 5.59 32.62 13.13
CA ALA A 207 6.57 31.67 12.59
C ALA A 207 6.76 30.46 13.52
N VAL A 208 6.90 30.67 14.83
CA VAL A 208 7.02 29.58 15.81
C VAL A 208 5.77 28.70 15.80
N ARG A 209 4.57 29.29 15.73
CA ARG A 209 3.31 28.53 15.66
C ARG A 209 3.23 27.66 14.40
N GLN A 210 3.56 28.20 13.23
CA GLN A 210 3.53 27.43 11.98
C GLN A 210 4.54 26.27 12.02
N LEU A 211 5.74 26.49 12.55
CA LEU A 211 6.73 25.44 12.74
C LEU A 211 6.26 24.38 13.75
N HIS A 212 5.66 24.81 14.86
CA HIS A 212 5.06 23.91 15.85
C HIS A 212 3.99 23.01 15.23
N GLU A 213 3.04 23.60 14.49
CA GLU A 213 1.95 22.87 13.82
C GLU A 213 2.48 21.89 12.78
N ALA A 214 3.47 22.29 11.98
CA ALA A 214 4.12 21.43 11.00
C ALA A 214 4.82 20.24 11.69
N MET A 215 5.62 20.48 12.73
CA MET A 215 6.31 19.40 13.46
C MET A 215 5.32 18.47 14.18
N ALA A 216 4.22 19.01 14.73
CA ALA A 216 3.16 18.20 15.32
C ALA A 216 2.46 17.30 14.29
N ALA A 217 2.21 17.81 13.08
CA ALA A 217 1.63 17.02 12.00
C ALA A 217 2.56 15.90 11.56
N VAL A 218 3.87 16.18 11.42
CA VAL A 218 4.87 15.14 11.09
C VAL A 218 4.94 14.09 12.20
N ALA A 219 4.94 14.50 13.48
CA ALA A 219 4.95 13.56 14.61
C ALA A 219 3.76 12.60 14.56
N TYR A 220 2.58 13.12 14.25
CA TYR A 220 1.37 12.32 14.07
C TYR A 220 1.48 11.36 12.88
N SER A 221 1.97 11.82 11.73
CA SER A 221 2.19 10.96 10.56
C SER A 221 3.17 9.83 10.85
N VAL A 222 4.24 10.09 11.61
CA VAL A 222 5.23 9.08 12.00
C VAL A 222 4.60 7.99 12.88
N GLU A 223 3.80 8.36 13.88
CA GLU A 223 3.07 7.39 14.73
C GLU A 223 2.13 6.51 13.91
N HIS A 224 1.47 7.09 12.91
CA HIS A 224 0.61 6.38 11.98
C HIS A 224 1.39 5.41 11.08
N ILE A 225 2.56 5.82 10.57
CA ILE A 225 3.41 4.94 9.77
C ILE A 225 3.92 3.78 10.63
N HIS A 226 4.35 4.05 11.86
CA HIS A 226 4.80 3.01 12.79
C HIS A 226 3.68 1.99 13.06
N SER A 227 2.48 2.46 13.43
CA SER A 227 1.33 1.59 13.67
C SER A 227 0.93 0.79 12.41
N GLY A 228 0.87 1.45 11.24
CA GLY A 228 0.54 0.80 9.98
C GLY A 228 1.58 -0.23 9.55
N SER A 229 2.86 0.03 9.81
CA SER A 229 3.95 -0.93 9.52
C SER A 229 3.83 -2.18 10.41
N ASP A 230 3.44 -2.02 11.67
CA ASP A 230 3.23 -3.17 12.55
C ASP A 230 1.99 -4.00 12.13
N GLU A 231 0.91 -3.33 11.72
CA GLU A 231 -0.26 -4.00 11.14
C GLU A 231 0.09 -4.80 9.87
N ILE A 232 0.86 -4.22 8.94
CA ILE A 232 1.30 -4.92 7.73
C ILE A 232 2.23 -6.09 8.09
N ARG A 233 3.12 -5.93 9.07
CA ARG A 233 3.99 -7.01 9.54
C ARG A 233 3.18 -8.20 10.05
N VAL A 234 2.18 -7.95 10.91
CA VAL A 234 1.28 -9.00 11.44
C VAL A 234 0.48 -9.65 10.32
N ALA A 235 -0.08 -8.85 9.39
CA ALA A 235 -0.83 -9.38 8.26
C ALA A 235 0.05 -10.22 7.32
N SER A 236 1.30 -9.82 7.11
CA SER A 236 2.27 -10.57 6.28
C SER A 236 2.65 -11.90 6.93
N ASP A 237 2.78 -11.93 8.26
CA ASP A 237 3.06 -13.16 9.03
C ASP A 237 1.89 -14.15 8.95
N ASP A 238 0.64 -13.68 9.14
CA ASP A 238 -0.56 -14.50 8.93
C ASP A 238 -0.65 -15.00 7.48
N PHE A 239 -0.35 -14.13 6.51
CA PHE A 239 -0.37 -14.49 5.09
C PHE A 239 0.68 -15.56 4.75
N ALA A 240 1.87 -15.49 5.34
CA ALA A 240 2.91 -16.52 5.20
C ALA A 240 2.43 -17.87 5.77
N VAL A 241 1.91 -17.90 7.00
CA VAL A 241 1.38 -19.12 7.64
C VAL A 241 0.24 -19.74 6.81
N ARG A 242 -0.64 -18.92 6.26
CA ARG A 242 -1.72 -19.40 5.38
C ARG A 242 -1.20 -19.95 4.06
N THR A 243 -0.15 -19.35 3.51
CA THR A 243 0.50 -19.79 2.28
C THR A 243 1.23 -21.12 2.48
N GLU A 244 1.90 -21.31 3.62
CA GLU A 244 2.49 -22.60 4.01
C GLU A 244 1.42 -23.71 4.13
N ARG A 245 0.30 -23.42 4.80
CA ARG A 245 -0.82 -24.37 4.88
C ARG A 245 -1.41 -24.70 3.51
N GLN A 246 -1.54 -23.68 2.66
CA GLN A 246 -2.02 -23.87 1.28
C GLN A 246 -1.06 -24.74 0.47
N SER A 247 0.25 -24.57 0.63
CA SER A 247 1.26 -25.41 0.01
C SER A 247 1.12 -26.87 0.45
N ALA A 248 0.95 -27.13 1.75
CA ALA A 248 0.70 -28.49 2.26
C ALA A 248 -0.59 -29.11 1.70
N SER A 249 -1.68 -28.34 1.60
CA SER A 249 -2.93 -28.80 0.98
C SER A 249 -2.79 -29.07 -0.53
N LEU A 250 -1.96 -28.29 -1.23
CA LEU A 250 -1.67 -28.53 -2.65
C LEU A 250 -0.83 -29.80 -2.85
N GLU A 251 0.14 -30.09 -1.97
CA GLU A 251 0.89 -31.35 -1.99
C GLU A 251 -0.04 -32.56 -1.80
N GLU A 252 -0.94 -32.51 -0.83
CA GLU A 252 -1.93 -33.58 -0.59
C GLU A 252 -2.88 -33.73 -1.78
N THR A 253 -3.34 -32.61 -2.36
CA THR A 253 -4.20 -32.62 -3.55
C THR A 253 -3.47 -33.22 -4.75
N ALA A 254 -2.20 -32.87 -4.97
CA ALA A 254 -1.39 -33.43 -6.06
C ALA A 254 -1.17 -34.94 -5.88
N ALA A 255 -0.93 -35.41 -4.66
CA ALA A 255 -0.83 -36.83 -4.34
C ALA A 255 -2.14 -37.58 -4.63
N ALA A 256 -3.27 -37.03 -4.19
CA ALA A 256 -4.59 -37.60 -4.45
C ALA A 256 -4.92 -37.62 -5.95
N MET A 257 -4.55 -36.58 -6.70
CA MET A 257 -4.71 -36.55 -8.16
C MET A 257 -3.85 -37.63 -8.83
N SER A 258 -2.61 -37.84 -8.37
CA SER A 258 -1.77 -38.91 -8.91
C SER A 258 -2.37 -40.31 -8.68
N GLU A 259 -3.00 -40.53 -7.52
CA GLU A 259 -3.70 -41.78 -7.21
C GLU A 259 -4.92 -41.96 -8.11
N VAL A 260 -5.74 -40.92 -8.28
CA VAL A 260 -6.92 -40.94 -9.16
C VAL A 260 -6.53 -41.20 -10.63
N THR A 261 -5.47 -40.55 -11.12
CA THR A 261 -4.92 -40.83 -12.46
C THR A 261 -4.51 -42.29 -12.60
N GLY A 262 -3.86 -42.86 -11.58
CA GLY A 262 -3.50 -44.27 -11.54
C GLY A 262 -4.72 -45.20 -11.61
N MET A 263 -5.78 -44.90 -10.84
CA MET A 263 -7.03 -45.66 -10.86
C MET A 263 -7.72 -45.63 -12.24
N ILE A 264 -7.72 -44.48 -12.92
CA ILE A 264 -8.30 -44.36 -14.27
C ILE A 264 -7.48 -45.14 -15.29
N GLN A 265 -6.15 -45.09 -15.25
CA GLN A 265 -5.29 -45.89 -16.12
C GLN A 265 -5.51 -47.40 -15.90
N GLN A 266 -5.63 -47.81 -14.65
CA GLN A 266 -5.96 -49.20 -14.31
C GLN A 266 -7.35 -49.59 -14.83
N GLY A 267 -8.36 -48.74 -14.64
CA GLY A 267 -9.72 -48.95 -15.14
C GLY A 267 -9.78 -49.05 -16.67
N ALA A 268 -9.03 -48.21 -17.38
CA ALA A 268 -8.89 -48.26 -18.83
C ALA A 268 -8.26 -49.58 -19.30
N SER A 269 -7.19 -50.03 -18.64
CA SER A 269 -6.55 -51.32 -18.93
C SER A 269 -7.50 -52.50 -18.67
N GLN A 270 -8.23 -52.49 -17.56
CA GLN A 270 -9.22 -53.50 -17.22
C GLN A 270 -10.35 -53.56 -18.26
N THR A 271 -10.83 -52.40 -18.70
CA THR A 271 -11.86 -52.27 -19.75
C THR A 271 -11.38 -52.83 -21.08
N ALA A 272 -10.14 -52.52 -21.47
CA ALA A 272 -9.53 -53.07 -22.69
C ALA A 272 -9.41 -54.60 -22.63
N SER A 273 -8.99 -55.15 -21.48
CA SER A 273 -8.94 -56.60 -21.27
C SER A 273 -10.33 -57.24 -21.34
N MET A 274 -11.35 -56.63 -20.72
CA MET A 274 -12.73 -57.12 -20.77
C MET A 274 -13.28 -57.10 -22.20
N ASN A 275 -13.00 -56.04 -22.97
CA ASN A 275 -13.42 -55.95 -24.37
C ASN A 275 -12.82 -57.08 -25.22
N ALA A 276 -11.55 -57.46 -24.98
CA ALA A 276 -10.93 -58.61 -25.62
C ALA A 276 -11.64 -59.93 -25.25
N THR A 277 -12.00 -60.12 -23.98
CA THR A 277 -12.77 -61.29 -23.54
C THR A 277 -14.15 -61.35 -24.18
N VAL A 278 -14.88 -60.22 -24.22
CA VAL A 278 -16.19 -60.12 -24.89
C VAL A 278 -16.09 -60.51 -26.36
N THR A 279 -15.04 -60.07 -27.05
CA THR A 279 -14.78 -60.43 -28.46
C THR A 279 -14.59 -61.94 -28.64
N ILE A 280 -13.89 -62.60 -27.70
CA ILE A 280 -13.72 -64.06 -27.71
C ILE A 280 -15.07 -64.74 -27.48
N MET A 281 -15.86 -64.30 -26.49
CA MET A 281 -17.17 -64.88 -26.22
C MET A 281 -18.13 -64.73 -27.42
N GLN A 282 -18.12 -63.59 -28.12
CA GLN A 282 -18.91 -63.42 -29.34
C GLN A 282 -18.59 -64.49 -30.38
N LYS A 283 -17.30 -64.82 -30.55
CA LYS A 283 -16.86 -65.86 -31.47
C LYS A 283 -17.31 -67.25 -31.00
N GLU A 284 -17.10 -67.60 -29.74
CA GLU A 284 -17.48 -68.91 -29.19
C GLU A 284 -19.00 -69.14 -29.25
N ILE A 285 -19.81 -68.10 -29.03
CA ILE A 285 -21.26 -68.22 -29.13
C ILE A 285 -21.72 -68.30 -30.60
N ALA A 286 -21.07 -67.59 -31.51
CA ALA A 286 -21.37 -67.73 -32.94
C ALA A 286 -21.13 -69.17 -33.40
N GLU A 287 -19.99 -69.77 -33.03
CA GLU A 287 -19.68 -71.19 -33.28
C GLU A 287 -20.70 -72.12 -32.61
N GLY A 288 -21.08 -71.86 -31.35
CA GLY A 288 -22.11 -72.60 -30.64
C GLY A 288 -23.49 -72.54 -31.31
N GLY A 289 -23.84 -71.40 -31.90
CA GLY A 289 -25.05 -71.20 -32.68
C GLY A 289 -25.08 -72.08 -33.94
N GLU A 290 -23.96 -72.16 -34.68
CA GLU A 290 -23.83 -73.05 -35.85
C GLU A 290 -23.99 -74.53 -35.48
N VAL A 291 -23.42 -74.95 -34.34
CA VAL A 291 -23.54 -76.32 -33.85
C VAL A 291 -24.99 -76.65 -33.49
N VAL A 292 -25.70 -75.75 -32.80
CA VAL A 292 -27.11 -75.95 -32.47
C VAL A 292 -27.98 -75.98 -33.73
N ALA A 293 -27.74 -75.10 -34.70
CA ALA A 293 -28.45 -75.11 -35.98
C ALA A 293 -28.26 -76.45 -36.72
N SER A 294 -27.02 -76.96 -36.74
CA SER A 294 -26.70 -78.27 -37.31
C SER A 294 -27.39 -79.42 -36.56
N ALA A 295 -27.47 -79.34 -35.22
CA ALA A 295 -28.14 -80.34 -34.41
C ALA A 295 -29.66 -80.37 -34.62
N VAL A 296 -30.32 -79.21 -34.80
CA VAL A 296 -31.74 -79.13 -35.18
C VAL A 296 -31.95 -79.81 -36.53
N GLN A 297 -31.13 -79.47 -37.53
CA GLN A 297 -31.24 -80.08 -38.86
C GLN A 297 -31.09 -81.60 -38.82
N ALA A 298 -30.13 -82.12 -38.04
CA ALA A 298 -29.94 -83.55 -37.88
C ALA A 298 -31.14 -84.23 -37.19
N MET A 299 -31.72 -83.60 -36.17
CA MET A 299 -32.90 -84.13 -35.48
C MET A 299 -34.15 -84.11 -36.38
N ASP A 300 -34.33 -83.08 -37.21
CA ASP A 300 -35.41 -83.02 -38.20
C ASP A 300 -35.27 -84.13 -39.25
N GLN A 301 -34.04 -84.42 -39.71
CA GLN A 301 -33.78 -85.55 -40.62
C GLN A 301 -34.10 -86.90 -39.96
N ILE A 302 -33.75 -87.09 -38.68
CA ILE A 302 -34.09 -88.31 -37.92
C ILE A 302 -35.61 -88.44 -37.75
N HIS A 303 -36.30 -87.33 -37.46
CA HIS A 303 -37.76 -87.30 -37.35
C HIS A 303 -38.42 -87.72 -38.67
N GLN A 304 -37.97 -87.16 -39.79
CA GLN A 304 -38.46 -87.50 -41.12
C GLN A 304 -38.20 -88.97 -41.47
N SER A 305 -36.99 -89.47 -41.23
CA SER A 305 -36.64 -90.87 -41.45
C SER A 305 -37.48 -91.82 -40.59
N SER A 306 -37.76 -91.46 -39.33
CA SER A 306 -38.63 -92.25 -38.45
C SER A 306 -40.07 -92.31 -38.97
N SER A 307 -40.58 -91.21 -39.53
CA SER A 307 -41.90 -91.17 -40.17
C SER A 307 -41.96 -92.04 -41.43
N GLU A 308 -40.91 -92.05 -42.24
CA GLU A 308 -40.81 -92.91 -43.42
C GLU A 308 -40.78 -94.40 -43.02
N ILE A 309 -40.02 -94.75 -41.98
CA ILE A 309 -40.00 -96.12 -41.44
C ILE A 309 -41.39 -96.52 -40.96
N ALA A 310 -42.11 -95.65 -40.24
CA ALA A 310 -43.47 -95.95 -39.80
C ALA A 310 -44.42 -96.29 -40.97
N GLN A 311 -44.34 -95.55 -42.08
CA GLN A 311 -45.10 -95.85 -43.30
C GLN A 311 -44.72 -97.21 -43.91
N ILE A 312 -43.43 -97.57 -43.91
CA ILE A 312 -42.98 -98.88 -44.40
C ILE A 312 -43.55 -100.00 -43.51
N ILE A 313 -43.58 -99.82 -42.19
CA ILE A 313 -44.14 -100.81 -41.27
C ILE A 313 -45.65 -100.98 -41.48
N ASP A 314 -46.39 -99.90 -41.74
CA ASP A 314 -47.82 -99.97 -42.10
C ASP A 314 -48.05 -100.82 -43.36
N VAL A 315 -47.17 -100.70 -44.36
CA VAL A 315 -47.23 -101.53 -45.57
C VAL A 315 -46.92 -103.00 -45.24
N ILE A 316 -45.93 -103.28 -44.38
CA ILE A 316 -45.60 -104.66 -43.96
C ILE A 316 -46.77 -105.29 -43.19
N GLU A 317 -47.40 -104.55 -42.28
CA GLU A 317 -48.61 -104.98 -41.56
C GLU A 317 -49.74 -105.30 -42.56
N GLY A 318 -49.94 -104.44 -43.56
CA GLY A 318 -50.87 -104.67 -44.67
C GLY A 318 -50.57 -105.95 -45.47
N ILE A 319 -49.31 -106.20 -45.80
CA ILE A 319 -48.87 -107.43 -46.50
C ILE A 319 -49.10 -108.66 -45.62
N ALA A 320 -48.78 -108.59 -44.32
CA ALA A 320 -49.01 -109.67 -43.37
C ALA A 320 -50.50 -110.00 -43.26
N PHE A 321 -51.36 -108.98 -43.19
CA PHE A 321 -52.82 -109.15 -43.18
C PHE A 321 -53.33 -109.80 -44.47
N GLN A 322 -52.88 -109.35 -45.64
CA GLN A 322 -53.23 -109.96 -46.92
C GLN A 322 -52.74 -111.41 -47.02
N THR A 323 -51.54 -111.70 -46.52
CA THR A 323 -50.98 -113.06 -46.49
C THR A 323 -51.78 -113.97 -45.57
N ASN A 324 -52.23 -113.47 -44.41
CA ASN A 324 -53.10 -114.18 -43.48
C ASN A 324 -54.46 -114.53 -44.13
N LEU A 325 -55.05 -113.59 -44.90
CA LEU A 325 -56.29 -113.83 -45.65
C LEU A 325 -56.09 -114.83 -46.80
N LEU A 326 -54.99 -114.74 -47.54
CA LEU A 326 -54.63 -115.70 -48.59
C LEU A 326 -54.45 -117.10 -48.03
N ALA A 327 -53.74 -117.23 -46.90
CA ALA A 327 -53.53 -118.49 -46.21
C ALA A 327 -54.83 -119.06 -45.64
N LEU A 328 -55.72 -118.20 -45.13
CA LEU A 328 -57.07 -118.61 -44.71
C LEU A 328 -57.88 -119.17 -45.90
N ASN A 329 -57.89 -118.46 -47.03
CA ASN A 329 -58.58 -118.91 -48.24
C ASN A 329 -58.01 -120.23 -48.76
N ALA A 330 -56.68 -120.37 -48.78
CA ALA A 330 -56.01 -121.62 -49.16
C ALA A 330 -56.32 -122.77 -48.18
N GLY A 331 -56.39 -122.49 -46.87
CA GLY A 331 -56.78 -123.46 -45.86
C GLY A 331 -58.23 -123.94 -46.00
N VAL A 332 -59.15 -123.03 -46.36
CA VAL A 332 -60.55 -123.37 -46.66
C VAL A 332 -60.65 -124.25 -47.92
N GLU A 333 -59.94 -123.90 -48.99
CA GLU A 333 -59.96 -124.69 -50.23
C GLU A 333 -59.27 -126.06 -50.07
N ALA A 334 -58.22 -126.14 -49.23
CA ALA A 334 -57.58 -127.39 -48.86
C ALA A 334 -58.51 -128.31 -48.05
N ALA A 335 -59.29 -127.75 -47.12
CA ALA A 335 -60.32 -128.51 -46.39
C ALA A 335 -61.45 -129.00 -47.33
N ARG A 336 -61.75 -128.22 -48.38
CA ARG A 336 -62.73 -128.57 -49.41
C ARG A 336 -62.28 -129.72 -50.33
N ALA A 337 -60.98 -129.86 -50.54
CA ALA A 337 -60.37 -130.93 -51.35
C ALA A 337 -60.24 -132.29 -50.61
N GLY A 338 -60.63 -132.37 -49.34
CA GLY A 338 -60.65 -133.62 -48.55
C GLY A 338 -59.25 -134.23 -48.36
N ASP A 339 -59.13 -135.55 -48.51
CA ASP A 339 -57.88 -136.28 -48.25
C ASP A 339 -56.71 -135.88 -49.18
N ALA A 340 -57.00 -135.40 -50.40
CA ALA A 340 -55.98 -134.91 -51.34
C ALA A 340 -55.38 -133.55 -50.92
N GLY A 341 -56.05 -132.81 -50.03
CA GLY A 341 -55.66 -131.46 -49.60
C GLY A 341 -54.87 -131.38 -48.28
N GLN A 342 -54.65 -132.50 -47.57
CA GLN A 342 -54.06 -132.49 -46.23
C GLN A 342 -52.68 -131.82 -46.17
N GLY A 343 -51.81 -132.06 -47.15
CA GLY A 343 -50.48 -131.41 -47.22
C GLY A 343 -50.58 -129.90 -47.44
N PHE A 344 -51.54 -129.45 -48.26
CA PHE A 344 -51.79 -128.02 -48.49
C PHE A 344 -52.41 -127.34 -47.26
N ALA A 345 -53.24 -128.03 -46.49
CA ALA A 345 -53.82 -127.51 -45.26
C ALA A 345 -52.75 -127.22 -44.19
N VAL A 346 -51.74 -128.08 -44.06
CA VAL A 346 -50.60 -127.85 -43.15
C VAL A 346 -49.77 -126.65 -43.58
N VAL A 347 -49.44 -126.54 -44.88
CA VAL A 347 -48.70 -125.37 -45.40
C VAL A 347 -49.52 -124.08 -45.23
N ALA A 348 -50.82 -124.10 -45.49
CA ALA A 348 -51.70 -122.95 -45.27
C ALA A 348 -51.75 -122.53 -43.79
N SER A 349 -51.80 -123.48 -42.84
CA SER A 349 -51.72 -123.18 -41.41
C SER A 349 -50.37 -122.56 -41.02
N GLU A 350 -49.26 -123.07 -41.56
CA GLU A 350 -47.92 -122.56 -41.25
C GLU A 350 -47.71 -121.14 -41.83
N VAL A 351 -48.15 -120.90 -43.06
CA VAL A 351 -48.13 -119.56 -43.68
C VAL A 351 -49.01 -118.59 -42.90
N ARG A 352 -50.15 -119.04 -42.39
CA ARG A 352 -51.03 -118.23 -41.54
C ARG A 352 -50.37 -117.86 -40.22
N ALA A 353 -49.73 -118.84 -39.55
CA ALA A 353 -48.99 -118.60 -38.32
C ALA A 353 -47.80 -117.65 -38.54
N LEU A 354 -47.10 -117.77 -39.68
CA LEU A 354 -46.03 -116.85 -40.07
C LEU A 354 -46.57 -115.43 -40.34
N ALA A 355 -47.69 -115.31 -41.03
CA ALA A 355 -48.34 -114.02 -41.29
C ALA A 355 -48.77 -113.32 -39.99
N GLN A 356 -49.34 -114.06 -39.03
CA GLN A 356 -49.68 -113.52 -37.71
C GLN A 356 -48.43 -113.07 -36.95
N ARG A 357 -47.38 -113.89 -36.92
CA ARG A 357 -46.09 -113.52 -36.30
C ARG A 357 -45.45 -112.29 -36.94
N SER A 358 -45.55 -112.15 -38.27
CA SER A 358 -45.09 -110.96 -38.98
C SER A 358 -45.92 -109.72 -38.63
N SER A 359 -47.24 -109.85 -38.47
CA SER A 359 -48.12 -108.77 -38.01
C SER A 359 -47.78 -108.34 -36.58
N ASP A 360 -47.60 -109.29 -35.66
CA ASP A 360 -47.25 -109.00 -34.26
C ASP A 360 -45.87 -108.33 -34.16
N ALA A 361 -44.90 -108.79 -34.97
CA ALA A 361 -43.58 -108.17 -35.07
C ALA A 361 -43.63 -106.76 -35.68
N ALA A 362 -44.42 -106.57 -36.75
CA ALA A 362 -44.63 -105.26 -37.36
C ALA A 362 -45.26 -104.27 -36.36
N GLN A 363 -46.27 -104.70 -35.60
CA GLN A 363 -46.87 -103.89 -34.53
C GLN A 363 -45.85 -103.54 -33.44
N GLY A 364 -45.01 -104.48 -33.02
CA GLY A 364 -43.93 -104.23 -32.06
C GLY A 364 -42.90 -103.20 -32.55
N ILE A 365 -42.54 -103.23 -33.85
CA ILE A 365 -41.66 -102.23 -34.47
C ILE A 365 -42.37 -100.87 -34.55
N LYS A 366 -43.64 -100.84 -34.94
CA LYS A 366 -44.46 -99.62 -35.02
C LYS A 366 -44.53 -98.90 -33.67
N ASP A 367 -44.75 -99.64 -32.59
CA ASP A 367 -44.75 -99.08 -31.23
C ASP A 367 -43.38 -98.51 -30.84
N LEU A 368 -42.28 -99.19 -31.21
CA LEU A 368 -40.91 -98.70 -30.98
C LEU A 368 -40.62 -97.43 -31.78
N ILE A 369 -40.98 -97.39 -33.06
CA ILE A 369 -40.80 -96.21 -33.93
C ILE A 369 -41.65 -95.04 -33.45
N SER A 370 -42.88 -95.27 -33.01
CA SER A 370 -43.74 -94.24 -32.41
C SER A 370 -43.12 -93.65 -31.14
N LYS A 371 -42.60 -94.51 -30.25
CA LYS A 371 -41.86 -94.06 -29.05
C LYS A 371 -40.60 -93.28 -29.42
N SER A 372 -39.82 -93.74 -30.39
CA SER A 372 -38.64 -93.03 -30.89
C SER A 372 -39.01 -91.67 -31.49
N GLY A 373 -40.08 -91.59 -32.27
CA GLY A 373 -40.61 -90.34 -32.83
C GLY A 373 -40.94 -89.31 -31.74
N ALA A 374 -41.65 -89.72 -30.70
CA ALA A 374 -41.96 -88.85 -29.55
C ALA A 374 -40.70 -88.39 -28.79
N GLN A 375 -39.65 -89.23 -28.72
CA GLN A 375 -38.37 -88.83 -28.13
C GLN A 375 -37.61 -87.83 -29.01
N VAL A 376 -37.62 -88.02 -30.34
CA VAL A 376 -37.01 -87.10 -31.30
C VAL A 376 -37.73 -85.75 -31.28
N GLU A 377 -39.06 -85.72 -31.28
CA GLU A 377 -39.85 -84.49 -31.18
C GLU A 377 -39.52 -83.70 -29.90
N LYS A 378 -39.40 -84.39 -28.76
CA LYS A 378 -38.92 -83.79 -27.51
C LYS A 378 -37.49 -83.28 -27.65
N GLY A 379 -36.62 -84.01 -28.35
CA GLY A 379 -35.25 -83.59 -28.67
C GLY A 379 -35.20 -82.30 -29.48
N VAL A 380 -35.95 -82.22 -30.59
CA VAL A 380 -36.09 -81.02 -31.42
C VAL A 380 -36.56 -79.82 -30.59
N SER A 381 -37.57 -80.00 -29.74
CA SER A 381 -38.05 -78.93 -28.86
C SER A 381 -36.98 -78.42 -27.88
N LEU A 382 -36.22 -79.33 -27.26
CA LEU A 382 -35.15 -78.96 -26.32
C LEU A 382 -33.98 -78.25 -27.03
N VAL A 383 -33.57 -78.72 -28.21
CA VAL A 383 -32.50 -78.09 -28.99
C VAL A 383 -32.95 -76.73 -29.52
N GLY A 384 -34.20 -76.60 -29.98
CA GLY A 384 -34.78 -75.33 -30.38
C GLY A 384 -34.79 -74.30 -29.24
N ARG A 385 -35.18 -74.72 -28.02
CA ARG A 385 -35.07 -73.87 -26.82
C ARG A 385 -33.62 -73.48 -26.51
N ALA A 386 -32.68 -74.39 -26.67
CA ALA A 386 -31.26 -74.06 -26.49
C ALA A 386 -30.79 -73.01 -27.50
N GLY A 387 -31.26 -73.08 -28.75
CA GLY A 387 -31.02 -72.06 -29.77
C GLY A 387 -31.57 -70.68 -29.39
N THR A 388 -32.80 -70.59 -28.88
CA THR A 388 -33.36 -69.32 -28.38
C THR A 388 -32.54 -68.74 -27.24
N VAL A 389 -32.12 -69.56 -26.28
CA VAL A 389 -31.28 -69.11 -25.16
C VAL A 389 -29.92 -68.60 -25.65
N LEU A 390 -29.29 -69.27 -26.61
CA LEU A 390 -28.05 -68.77 -27.22
C LEU A 390 -28.24 -67.42 -27.91
N GLN A 391 -29.34 -67.23 -28.64
CA GLN A 391 -29.66 -65.95 -29.29
C GLN A 391 -29.82 -64.80 -28.27
N ASP A 392 -30.46 -65.08 -27.14
CA ASP A 392 -30.57 -64.11 -26.03
C ASP A 392 -29.19 -63.77 -25.46
N ILE A 393 -28.30 -64.76 -25.32
CA ILE A 393 -26.93 -64.52 -24.84
C ILE A 393 -26.15 -63.66 -25.85
N VAL A 394 -26.26 -63.91 -27.17
CA VAL A 394 -25.63 -63.06 -28.21
C VAL A 394 -26.04 -61.60 -28.03
N THR A 395 -27.33 -61.35 -27.81
CA THR A 395 -27.87 -60.00 -27.64
C THR A 395 -27.23 -59.32 -26.42
N ARG A 396 -27.16 -60.02 -25.28
CA ARG A 396 -26.54 -59.51 -24.04
C ARG A 396 -25.04 -59.26 -24.19
N ILE A 397 -24.32 -60.09 -24.94
CA ILE A 397 -22.89 -59.90 -25.18
C ILE A 397 -22.65 -58.68 -26.08
N ASN A 398 -23.51 -58.45 -27.09
CA ASN A 398 -23.43 -57.24 -27.92
C ASN A 398 -23.68 -55.97 -27.10
N GLU A 399 -24.67 -55.98 -26.21
CA GLU A 399 -24.89 -54.89 -25.25
C GLU A 399 -23.65 -54.65 -24.37
N MET A 400 -23.05 -55.73 -23.84
CA MET A 400 -21.83 -55.65 -23.04
C MET A 400 -20.65 -55.05 -23.83
N SER A 401 -20.50 -55.41 -25.11
CA SER A 401 -19.49 -54.81 -25.99
C SER A 401 -19.71 -53.30 -26.16
N GLY A 402 -20.96 -52.86 -26.33
CA GLY A 402 -21.31 -51.44 -26.41
C GLY A 402 -20.93 -50.69 -25.13
N THR A 403 -21.29 -51.24 -23.96
CA THR A 403 -20.91 -50.64 -22.67
C THR A 403 -19.39 -50.55 -22.48
N MET A 404 -18.62 -51.55 -22.93
CA MET A 404 -17.15 -51.50 -22.86
C MET A 404 -16.56 -50.38 -23.73
N GLN A 405 -17.14 -50.11 -24.90
CA GLN A 405 -16.72 -49.00 -25.76
C GLN A 405 -17.01 -47.64 -25.12
N GLU A 406 -18.20 -47.48 -24.53
CA GLU A 406 -18.57 -46.26 -23.79
C GLU A 406 -17.63 -46.03 -22.59
N LEU A 407 -17.29 -47.09 -21.85
CA LEU A 407 -16.39 -47.02 -20.70
C LEU A 407 -14.95 -46.64 -21.11
N ALA A 408 -14.48 -47.15 -22.25
CA ALA A 408 -13.18 -46.77 -22.80
C ALA A 408 -13.14 -45.29 -23.23
N ALA A 409 -14.19 -44.80 -23.90
CA ALA A 409 -14.31 -43.40 -24.28
C ALA A 409 -14.38 -42.46 -23.06
N ALA A 410 -15.12 -42.88 -22.01
CA ALA A 410 -15.19 -42.16 -20.76
C ALA A 410 -13.82 -42.07 -20.06
N ALA A 411 -13.04 -43.16 -20.07
CA ALA A 411 -11.70 -43.16 -19.49
C ALA A 411 -10.73 -42.19 -20.20
N VAL A 412 -10.78 -42.11 -21.54
CA VAL A 412 -9.99 -41.12 -22.32
C VAL A 412 -10.39 -39.70 -21.92
N THR A 413 -11.69 -39.42 -21.85
CA THR A 413 -12.20 -38.09 -21.47
C THR A 413 -11.82 -37.70 -20.04
N GLN A 414 -11.86 -38.66 -19.11
CA GLN A 414 -11.42 -38.47 -17.72
C GLN A 414 -9.92 -38.17 -17.63
N ALA A 415 -9.09 -38.87 -18.42
CA ALA A 415 -7.66 -38.61 -18.47
C ALA A 415 -7.34 -37.19 -18.96
N GLU A 416 -7.98 -36.75 -20.06
CA GLU A 416 -7.84 -35.36 -20.56
C GLU A 416 -8.28 -34.33 -19.51
N THR A 417 -9.38 -34.60 -18.80
CA THR A 417 -9.86 -33.73 -17.72
C THR A 417 -8.85 -33.65 -16.57
N LEU A 418 -8.23 -34.76 -16.19
CA LEU A 418 -7.21 -34.79 -15.15
C LEU A 418 -5.93 -34.07 -15.55
N ASP A 419 -5.53 -34.12 -16.82
CA ASP A 419 -4.40 -33.33 -17.32
C ASP A 419 -4.65 -31.82 -17.13
N HIS A 420 -5.86 -31.35 -17.41
CA HIS A 420 -6.25 -29.97 -17.15
C HIS A 420 -6.25 -29.61 -15.65
N VAL A 421 -6.76 -30.51 -14.79
CA VAL A 421 -6.73 -30.31 -13.34
C VAL A 421 -5.29 -30.27 -12.82
N ASN A 422 -4.43 -31.16 -13.30
CA ASN A 422 -3.02 -31.21 -12.92
C ASN A 422 -2.27 -29.94 -13.34
N ALA A 423 -2.53 -29.42 -14.54
CA ALA A 423 -2.00 -28.13 -14.97
C ALA A 423 -2.46 -26.98 -14.06
N ALA A 424 -3.74 -26.95 -13.68
CA ALA A 424 -4.27 -25.93 -12.77
C ALA A 424 -3.66 -26.01 -11.37
N VAL A 425 -3.42 -27.22 -10.84
CA VAL A 425 -2.70 -27.43 -9.57
C VAL A 425 -1.27 -26.90 -9.67
N GLY A 426 -0.57 -27.14 -10.79
CA GLY A 426 0.77 -26.58 -11.04
C GLY A 426 0.80 -25.05 -11.08
N ASP A 427 -0.21 -24.40 -11.64
CA ASP A 427 -0.33 -22.95 -11.60
C ASP A 427 -0.65 -22.42 -10.20
N MET A 428 -1.48 -23.14 -9.43
CA MET A 428 -1.74 -22.82 -8.02
C MET A 428 -0.47 -22.93 -7.15
N ASP A 429 0.38 -23.94 -7.38
CA ASP A 429 1.67 -24.08 -6.71
C ASP A 429 2.57 -22.87 -7.01
N ARG A 430 2.70 -22.49 -8.29
CA ARG A 430 3.48 -21.30 -8.69
C ARG A 430 2.97 -20.02 -8.02
N MET A 431 1.66 -19.81 -7.97
CA MET A 431 1.07 -18.66 -7.26
C MET A 431 1.31 -18.72 -5.76
N THR A 432 1.27 -19.91 -5.15
CA THR A 432 1.54 -20.11 -3.73
C THR A 432 2.99 -19.74 -3.40
N GLN A 433 3.95 -20.13 -4.24
CA GLN A 433 5.35 -19.72 -4.08
C GLN A 433 5.54 -18.20 -4.25
N GLN A 434 4.84 -17.58 -5.22
CA GLN A 434 4.86 -16.13 -5.39
C GLN A 434 4.26 -15.41 -4.17
N ASN A 435 3.18 -15.93 -3.59
CA ASN A 435 2.59 -15.39 -2.38
C ASN A 435 3.55 -15.47 -1.19
N ALA A 436 4.31 -16.56 -1.06
CA ALA A 436 5.33 -16.70 -0.02
C ALA A 436 6.43 -15.63 -0.17
N ALA A 437 6.94 -15.47 -1.39
CA ALA A 437 7.93 -14.42 -1.68
C ALA A 437 7.37 -13.01 -1.42
N MET A 438 6.11 -12.75 -1.80
CA MET A 438 5.44 -11.48 -1.51
C MET A 438 5.24 -11.24 -0.01
N ALA A 439 4.94 -12.28 0.76
CA ALA A 439 4.80 -12.19 2.22
C ALA A 439 6.13 -11.78 2.85
N GLU A 440 7.24 -12.41 2.45
CA GLU A 440 8.58 -12.07 2.93
C GLU A 440 8.98 -10.65 2.54
N GLN A 441 8.74 -10.26 1.28
CA GLN A 441 9.01 -8.90 0.80
C GLN A 441 8.20 -7.84 1.56
N SER A 442 6.92 -8.12 1.83
CA SER A 442 6.04 -7.22 2.59
C SER A 442 6.46 -7.09 4.05
N ASN A 443 6.90 -8.20 4.68
CA ASN A 443 7.45 -8.19 6.03
C ASN A 443 8.74 -7.35 6.08
N ALA A 444 9.65 -7.54 5.12
CA ALA A 444 10.89 -6.78 5.02
C ALA A 444 10.63 -5.28 4.80
N ALA A 445 9.73 -4.93 3.88
CA ALA A 445 9.35 -3.54 3.64
C ALA A 445 8.74 -2.88 4.88
N SER A 446 7.89 -3.61 5.61
CA SER A 446 7.29 -3.13 6.87
C SER A 446 8.33 -2.87 7.95
N ARG A 447 9.35 -3.74 8.08
CA ARG A 447 10.48 -3.52 8.99
C ARG A 447 11.27 -2.27 8.63
N THR A 448 11.55 -2.06 7.34
CA THR A 448 12.22 -0.85 6.87
C THR A 448 11.41 0.40 7.19
N LEU A 449 10.09 0.39 6.94
CA LEU A 449 9.21 1.51 7.28
C LEU A 449 9.18 1.80 8.79
N ALA A 450 9.18 0.77 9.64
CA ALA A 450 9.26 0.94 11.08
C ALA A 450 10.59 1.61 11.50
N VAL A 451 11.72 1.18 10.94
CA VAL A 451 13.04 1.80 11.21
C VAL A 451 13.09 3.25 10.74
N GLU A 452 12.55 3.57 9.56
CA GLU A 452 12.47 4.95 9.06
C GLU A 452 11.54 5.81 9.92
N ALA A 453 10.42 5.26 10.39
CA ALA A 453 9.53 5.94 11.33
C ALA A 453 10.21 6.22 12.67
N ASP A 454 10.96 5.26 13.22
CA ASP A 454 11.76 5.45 14.44
C ASP A 454 12.81 6.55 14.27
N SER A 455 13.53 6.54 13.14
CA SER A 455 14.51 7.57 12.79
C SER A 455 13.87 8.97 12.73
N LEU A 456 12.72 9.10 12.05
CA LEU A 456 11.97 10.36 11.99
C LEU A 456 11.45 10.79 13.36
N SER A 457 10.95 9.85 14.16
CA SER A 457 10.51 10.09 15.54
C SER A 457 11.64 10.68 16.37
N ASP A 458 12.85 10.13 16.26
CA ASP A 458 14.03 10.62 16.97
C ASP A 458 14.49 12.01 16.49
N GLN A 459 14.34 12.34 15.20
CA GLN A 459 14.58 13.70 14.73
C GLN A 459 13.56 14.69 15.30
N ILE A 460 12.28 14.30 15.37
CA ILE A 460 11.20 15.16 15.87
C ILE A 460 11.31 15.37 17.38
N LYS A 461 11.76 14.36 18.15
CA LYS A 461 12.01 14.47 19.60
C LYS A 461 13.03 15.57 19.96
N LYS A 462 13.87 16.00 19.02
CA LYS A 462 14.77 17.16 19.21
C LYS A 462 14.00 18.48 19.32
N PHE A 463 12.77 18.52 18.81
CA PHE A 463 11.89 19.66 18.92
C PHE A 463 10.90 19.47 20.08
N ARG A 464 10.82 20.45 20.97
CA ARG A 464 9.77 20.50 21.98
C ARG A 464 8.51 21.02 21.33
N VAL A 465 7.64 20.10 20.96
CA VAL A 465 6.32 20.39 20.42
C VAL A 465 5.32 20.22 21.57
N ALA A 466 4.47 21.20 21.83
CA ALA A 466 3.32 20.97 22.71
C ALA A 466 2.40 19.98 21.99
N LEU A 467 2.50 18.68 22.35
CA LEU A 467 1.55 17.67 21.91
C LEU A 467 0.19 18.08 22.46
N SER A 468 -0.65 18.69 21.60
CA SER A 468 -2.03 18.99 21.97
C SER A 468 -2.79 17.68 22.13
N THR A 469 -2.75 17.14 23.34
CA THR A 469 -3.49 15.94 23.77
C THR A 469 -5.01 16.09 23.62
N ASN A 470 -5.51 17.28 23.26
CA ASN A 470 -6.93 17.56 23.08
C ASN A 470 -7.53 17.13 21.73
N ARG A 471 -6.75 16.86 20.66
CA ARG A 471 -7.33 16.29 19.42
C ARG A 471 -7.33 14.76 19.38
N VAL A 472 -6.50 14.12 20.22
CA VAL A 472 -6.37 12.65 20.30
C VAL A 472 -7.63 11.99 20.88
N ARG A 473 -8.38 12.67 21.75
CA ARG A 473 -9.60 12.13 22.36
C ARG A 473 -10.84 12.19 21.46
N ASP A 474 -10.93 13.18 20.58
CA ASP A 474 -12.10 13.34 19.71
C ASP A 474 -12.03 12.49 18.43
N ALA A 475 -10.83 12.23 17.90
CA ALA A 475 -10.64 11.29 16.79
C ALA A 475 -10.89 9.83 17.21
N ALA A 476 -10.55 9.46 18.45
CA ALA A 476 -10.79 8.11 18.97
C ALA A 476 -12.27 7.81 19.26
N LYS A 477 -13.09 8.83 19.57
CA LYS A 477 -14.55 8.67 19.79
C LYS A 477 -15.36 8.52 18.49
N GLY A 478 -14.80 8.88 17.34
CA GLY A 478 -15.46 8.77 16.04
C GLY A 478 -15.49 7.35 15.45
N LYS A 479 -14.68 6.41 15.97
CA LYS A 479 -14.54 5.05 15.39
C LYS A 479 -15.34 3.95 16.11
N THR A 480 -16.01 4.24 17.23
CA THR A 480 -16.79 3.22 17.97
C THR A 480 -18.25 3.07 17.51
N GLY A 481 -18.67 3.78 16.46
CA GLY A 481 -20.06 3.77 15.97
C GLY A 481 -20.45 2.68 14.95
N TYR A 482 -19.50 1.83 14.49
CA TYR A 482 -19.74 0.90 13.38
C TYR A 482 -19.49 -0.58 13.75
N ARG A 483 -19.87 -0.98 14.96
CA ARG A 483 -19.96 -2.41 15.35
C ARG A 483 -21.24 -2.65 16.16
N ALA A 484 -22.38 -2.63 15.48
CA ALA A 484 -23.64 -3.22 15.94
C ALA A 484 -24.61 -3.42 14.77
N ALA A 485 -24.28 -4.35 13.86
CA ALA A 485 -25.22 -5.00 12.96
C ALA A 485 -24.52 -6.19 12.28
N ALA A 486 -24.53 -7.34 12.94
CA ALA A 486 -24.44 -8.67 12.34
C ALA A 486 -25.24 -9.61 13.23
#